data_AF-A0A920NI21-F1
#
_entry.id   AF-A0A920NI21-F1
#
_cell.length_a   1.000
_cell.length_b   1.000
_cell.length_c   1.000
_cell.angle_alpha   90.00
_cell.angle_beta   90.00
_cell.angle_gamma   90.00
#
_symmetry.space_group_name_H-M   'P 1'
#
loop_
_entity.id
_entity.type
_entity.pdbx_description
1 polymer ?
#
loop_
_entity_poly.entity_id
_entity_poly.type
_entity_poly.pdbx_seq_one_letter_code
_entity_poly.pdbx_strand_id
1 'polypeptide(L)'
;MLRCGKNNEHGLKLKFHHENQEITPNYTATDIHQGFPNHLHGGIISTILDEVMSRVCLIYGKWGMTANMSIKYLKPISIGTKFKATAKLFVKTEN
;
A
#
# COMPACT_ATOMS: atom_id res chain seq x y z
N MET A 1 12.03 9.05 5.13
CA MET A 1 11.33 8.35 4.03
C MET A 1 11.00 6.93 4.49
N LEU A 2 9.71 6.57 4.56
CA LEU A 2 9.22 5.22 4.84
C LEU A 2 9.41 4.32 3.62
N ARG A 3 10.68 4.12 3.23
CA ARG A 3 11.05 3.31 2.07
C ARG A 3 11.01 1.83 2.47
N CYS A 4 10.47 0.98 1.60
CA CYS A 4 10.52 -0.49 1.73
C CYS A 4 11.94 -1.02 1.41
N GLY A 5 12.96 -0.50 2.09
CA GLY A 5 14.31 -1.06 2.08
C GLY A 5 14.43 -2.12 3.17
N LYS A 6 15.09 -3.26 2.87
CA LYS A 6 15.34 -4.35 3.85
C LYS A 6 15.99 -3.87 5.17
N ASN A 7 16.68 -2.73 5.15
CA ASN A 7 17.40 -2.16 6.29
C ASN A 7 16.69 -0.99 7.00
N ASN A 8 15.43 -0.69 6.68
CA ASN A 8 14.68 0.31 7.44
C ASN A 8 13.99 -0.36 8.64
N GLU A 9 14.54 -0.17 9.84
CA GLU A 9 13.95 -0.71 11.08
C GLU A 9 12.51 -0.24 11.30
N HIS A 10 12.17 0.97 10.83
CA HIS A 10 10.83 1.57 10.87
C HIS A 10 10.07 1.48 9.53
N GLY A 11 10.56 0.70 8.57
CA GLY A 11 9.87 0.46 7.30
C GLY A 11 8.63 -0.41 7.50
N LEU A 12 7.63 -0.26 6.63
CA LEU A 12 6.36 -1.02 6.71
C LEU A 12 6.53 -2.55 6.56
N LYS A 13 7.70 -3.01 6.10
CA LYS A 13 8.08 -4.43 5.96
C LYS A 13 6.97 -5.29 5.35
N LEU A 14 6.28 -4.74 4.34
CA LEU A 14 5.13 -5.37 3.70
C LEU A 14 5.55 -6.70 3.07
N LYS A 15 4.91 -7.79 3.51
CA LYS A 15 5.08 -9.12 2.90
C LYS A 15 4.02 -9.29 1.83
N PHE A 16 4.44 -9.24 0.58
CA PHE A 16 3.55 -9.33 -0.57
C PHE A 16 3.31 -10.79 -0.97
N HIS A 17 2.05 -11.14 -1.12
CA HIS A 17 1.62 -12.35 -1.81
C HIS A 17 1.14 -11.97 -3.21
N HIS A 18 1.60 -12.69 -4.23
CA HIS A 18 1.12 -12.59 -5.60
C HIS A 18 0.22 -13.78 -5.90
N GLU A 19 -1.05 -13.53 -6.18
CA GLU A 19 -1.99 -14.54 -6.66
C GLU A 19 -2.86 -13.89 -7.76
N ASN A 20 -3.03 -14.57 -8.90
CA ASN A 20 -3.97 -14.18 -9.96
C ASN A 20 -3.91 -12.70 -10.41
N GLN A 21 -2.69 -12.14 -10.56
CA GLN A 21 -2.45 -10.72 -10.92
C GLN A 21 -2.82 -9.68 -9.86
N GLU A 22 -3.16 -10.10 -8.65
CA GLU A 22 -3.36 -9.23 -7.50
C GLU A 22 -2.15 -9.27 -6.56
N ILE A 23 -1.81 -8.11 -6.00
CA ILE A 23 -0.77 -7.97 -5.00
C ILE A 23 -1.41 -7.70 -3.66
N THR A 24 -1.14 -8.58 -2.69
CA THR A 24 -1.72 -8.54 -1.35
C THR A 24 -0.62 -8.46 -0.30
N PRO A 25 -0.31 -7.29 0.27
CA PRO A 25 0.47 -7.24 1.48
C PRO A 25 -0.42 -7.60 2.68
N ASN A 26 0.07 -8.51 3.51
CA ASN A 26 -0.49 -8.73 4.84
C ASN A 26 0.19 -7.75 5.81
N TYR A 27 -0.58 -6.83 6.38
CA TYR A 27 -0.09 -5.86 7.34
C TYR A 27 -1.02 -5.76 8.56
N THR A 28 -0.42 -5.66 9.74
CA THR A 28 -1.12 -5.42 11.00
C THR A 28 -0.81 -3.99 11.41
N ALA A 29 -1.84 -3.17 11.64
CA ALA A 29 -1.66 -1.81 12.10
C ALA A 29 -0.96 -1.80 13.46
N THR A 30 0.20 -1.16 13.55
CA THR A 30 0.95 -1.00 14.81
C THR A 30 0.83 0.42 15.33
N ASP A 31 0.94 0.55 16.65
CA ASP A 31 0.91 1.79 17.42
C ASP A 31 1.93 2.84 16.94
N ILE A 32 3.12 2.40 16.51
CA ILE A 32 4.18 3.28 15.97
C ILE A 32 3.76 4.06 14.70
N HIS A 33 2.68 3.66 14.04
CA HIS A 33 2.17 4.26 12.80
C HIS A 33 0.83 4.96 12.98
N GLN A 34 0.45 5.22 14.23
CA GLN A 34 -0.78 5.86 14.61
C GLN A 34 -0.78 7.36 14.25
N GLY A 35 -1.90 7.85 13.73
CA GLY A 35 -2.09 9.28 13.43
C GLY A 35 -3.14 9.95 14.30
N PHE A 36 -4.17 9.19 14.68
CA PHE A 36 -5.20 9.60 15.63
C PHE A 36 -5.28 8.54 16.74
N PRO A 37 -5.66 8.87 18.00
CA PRO A 37 -5.87 7.89 19.06
C PRO A 37 -6.50 6.58 18.57
N ASN A 38 -5.74 5.47 18.69
CA ASN A 38 -6.11 4.11 18.30
C ASN A 38 -6.40 3.88 16.79
N HIS A 39 -5.92 4.75 15.89
CA HIS A 39 -6.15 4.63 14.45
C HIS A 39 -4.88 4.88 13.61
N LEU A 40 -4.71 4.05 12.58
CA LEU A 40 -3.59 4.13 11.66
C LEU A 40 -3.58 5.48 10.91
N HIS A 41 -2.40 6.09 10.81
CA HIS A 41 -2.25 7.39 10.16
C HIS A 41 -2.62 7.30 8.67
N GLY A 42 -3.42 8.24 8.16
CA GLY A 42 -3.84 8.27 6.75
C GLY A 42 -2.66 8.26 5.77
N GLY A 43 -1.58 8.99 6.10
CA GLY A 43 -0.31 8.94 5.35
C GLY A 43 0.27 7.52 5.23
N ILE A 44 0.18 6.69 6.27
CA ILE A 44 0.66 5.30 6.22
C ILE A 44 -0.22 4.47 5.29
N ILE A 45 -1.53 4.65 5.37
CA ILE A 45 -2.47 4.03 4.43
C ILE A 45 -2.13 4.41 2.99
N SER A 46 -1.89 5.70 2.71
CA SER A 46 -1.51 6.17 1.38
C SER A 46 -0.18 5.57 0.89
N THR A 47 0.82 5.44 1.75
CA THR A 47 2.10 4.80 1.40
C THR A 47 1.92 3.32 1.06
N ILE A 48 1.09 2.60 1.81
CA ILE A 48 0.78 1.19 1.51
C ILE A 48 0.08 1.08 0.15
N LEU A 49 -0.89 1.95 -0.13
CA LEU A 49 -1.60 1.95 -1.41
C LEU A 49 -0.67 2.27 -2.59
N ASP A 50 0.21 3.26 -2.45
CA ASP A 50 1.20 3.63 -3.48
C ASP A 50 2.19 2.49 -3.78
N GLU A 51 2.67 1.79 -2.74
CA GLU A 51 3.55 0.63 -2.90
C GLU A 51 2.83 -0.55 -3.60
N VAL A 52 1.56 -0.82 -3.29
CA VAL A 52 0.80 -1.89 -3.95
C VAL A 52 0.47 -1.53 -5.40
N MET A 53 0.13 -0.26 -5.65
CA MET A 53 -0.13 0.26 -7.00
C MET A 53 1.13 0.24 -7.88
N SER A 54 2.28 0.69 -7.38
CA SER A 54 3.53 0.66 -8.17
C SER A 54 3.95 -0.78 -8.51
N ARG A 55 3.75 -1.73 -7.59
CA ARG A 55 4.09 -3.14 -7.82
C ARG A 55 3.21 -3.83 -8.86
N VAL A 56 1.93 -3.45 -9.00
CA VAL A 56 1.07 -4.08 -10.02
C VAL A 56 1.60 -3.78 -11.42
N CYS A 57 2.20 -2.60 -11.65
CA CYS A 57 2.86 -2.27 -12.92
C CYS A 57 4.06 -3.18 -13.22
N LEU A 58 4.83 -3.55 -12.18
CA LEU A 58 6.00 -4.44 -12.32
C LEU A 58 5.61 -5.85 -12.77
N ILE A 59 4.43 -6.36 -12.40
CA ILE A 59 3.91 -7.65 -12.88
C ILE A 59 3.83 -7.67 -14.41
N TYR A 60 3.51 -6.52 -15.03
CA TYR A 60 3.39 -6.38 -16.47
C TYR A 60 4.68 -5.91 -17.15
N GLY A 61 5.82 -5.94 -16.44
CA GLY A 61 7.11 -5.52 -16.97
C GLY A 61 7.21 -4.01 -17.22
N LYS A 62 6.32 -3.20 -16.64
CA LYS A 62 6.34 -1.74 -16.80
C LYS A 62 6.94 -1.07 -15.58
N TRP A 63 7.80 -0.09 -15.85
CA TRP A 63 8.31 0.83 -14.85
C TRP A 63 7.55 2.14 -14.96
N GLY A 64 7.19 2.72 -13.82
CA GLY A 64 6.45 3.97 -13.78
C GLY A 64 6.60 4.65 -12.43
N MET A 65 6.52 5.97 -12.44
CA MET A 65 6.40 6.80 -11.25
C MET A 65 4.94 7.20 -11.05
N THR A 66 4.52 7.35 -9.80
CA THR A 66 3.18 7.84 -9.48
C THR A 66 3.02 9.29 -9.94
N ALA A 67 2.22 9.51 -10.98
CA ALA A 67 1.90 10.86 -11.47
C ALA A 67 0.69 11.46 -10.73
N ASN A 68 -0.28 10.62 -10.39
CA ASN A 68 -1.46 11.02 -9.64
C ASN A 68 -1.92 9.86 -8.75
N MET A 69 -2.39 10.21 -7.54
CA MET A 69 -3.05 9.28 -6.64
C MET A 69 -4.20 10.00 -5.96
N SER A 70 -5.41 9.45 -6.06
CA SER A 70 -6.60 9.95 -5.39
C SER A 70 -7.11 8.89 -4.41
N ILE A 71 -7.31 9.28 -3.16
CA ILE A 71 -7.69 8.37 -2.08
C ILE A 71 -8.96 8.89 -1.42
N LYS A 72 -9.94 7.99 -1.25
CA LYS A 72 -11.14 8.22 -0.46
C LYS A 72 -11.13 7.34 0.78
N TYR A 73 -10.96 7.93 1.96
CA TYR A 73 -11.00 7.23 3.24
C TYR A 73 -12.46 6.98 3.64
N LEU A 74 -12.89 5.71 3.64
CA LEU A 74 -14.28 5.34 3.93
C LEU A 74 -14.52 4.95 5.39
N LYS A 75 -13.56 4.23 5.99
CA LYS A 75 -13.61 3.75 7.37
C LYS A 75 -12.21 3.85 7.97
N PRO A 76 -12.09 4.14 9.26
CA PRO A 76 -10.78 4.18 9.91
C PRO A 76 -10.26 2.74 10.12
N ILE A 77 -8.94 2.60 10.22
CA ILE A 77 -8.28 1.31 10.52
C ILE A 77 -7.78 1.39 11.96
N SER A 78 -8.33 0.57 12.85
CA SER A 78 -7.91 0.53 14.25
C SER A 78 -6.56 -0.16 14.41
N ILE A 79 -5.77 0.28 15.38
CA ILE A 79 -4.51 -0.39 15.73
C ILE A 79 -4.78 -1.84 16.17
N GLY A 80 -3.87 -2.76 15.85
CA GLY A 80 -4.01 -4.19 16.12
C GLY A 80 -4.86 -4.96 15.10
N THR A 81 -5.55 -4.26 14.19
CA THR A 81 -6.31 -4.93 13.13
C THR A 81 -5.43 -5.33 11.96
N LYS A 82 -5.72 -6.51 11.40
CA LYS A 82 -5.15 -6.96 10.12
C LYS A 82 -6.01 -6.42 9.00
N PHE A 83 -5.37 -5.91 7.95
CA PHE A 83 -6.06 -5.52 6.73
C PHE A 83 -5.25 -5.93 5.51
N LYS A 84 -5.95 -5.93 4.37
CA LYS A 84 -5.42 -6.28 3.06
C LYS A 84 -5.56 -5.07 2.15
N ALA A 85 -4.48 -4.73 1.45
CA ALA A 85 -4.50 -3.82 0.32
C ALA A 85 -4.44 -4.63 -0.99
N THR A 86 -5.07 -4.15 -2.04
CA THR A 86 -5.09 -4.80 -3.36
C THR A 86 -4.99 -3.75 -4.45
N ALA A 87 -4.26 -4.03 -5.52
CA ALA A 87 -4.27 -3.23 -6.73
C ALA A 87 -4.58 -4.09 -7.95
N LYS A 88 -5.20 -3.45 -8.95
CA LYS A 88 -5.47 -4.00 -10.27
C LYS A 88 -5.04 -2.97 -11.30
N LEU A 89 -4.37 -3.42 -12.34
CA LEU A 89 -3.99 -2.57 -13.46
C LEU A 89 -5.16 -2.44 -14.43
N PHE A 90 -5.51 -1.21 -14.77
CA PHE A 90 -6.44 -0.91 -15.86
C PHE A 90 -5.69 -0.14 -16.93
N VAL A 91 -5.58 -0.71 -18.13
CA VAL A 91 -5.01 -0.02 -19.28
C VAL A 91 -6.16 0.67 -19.99
N LYS A 92 -6.13 2.00 -20.02
CA LYS A 92 -7.06 2.78 -20.84
C LYS A 92 -6.51 2.80 -22.26
N THR A 93 -7.15 2.08 -23.17
CA THR A 93 -6.89 2.21 -24.61
C THR A 93 -7.42 3.57 -25.05
N GLU A 94 -6.55 4.45 -25.53
CA GLU A 94 -6.97 5.66 -26.23
C GLU A 94 -7.48 5.22 -27.61
N ASN A 95 -8.76 5.48 -27.87
CA ASN A 95 -9.33 5.56 -29.22
C ASN A 95 -9.34 7.02 -29.65
#